data_AF-A0A857F0Q9-F1
#
_entry.id   AF-A0A857F0Q9-F1
#
_cell.length_a   1.000
_cell.length_b   1.000
_cell.length_c   1.000
_cell.angle_alpha   90.00
_cell.angle_beta   90.00
_cell.angle_gamma   90.00
#
_symmetry.space_group_name_H-M   'P 1'
#
loop_
_entity.id
_entity.type
_entity.pdbx_description
1 polymer ?
#
loop_
_entity_poly.entity_id
_entity_poly.type
_entity_poly.pdbx_seq_one_letter_code
_entity_poly.pdbx_strand_id
1 'polypeptide(L)'
;MHIKIGEKHVVTSDSLQFILNEVKVSQKGKSEGQERLEPIAYYPTITQLVEGLIKRNIGEAQINSFTSLAAEINRIGKLCQAAFSVTSGNKVKP
;
A
#
# COMPACT_ATOMS: atom_id res chain seq x y z
N MET A 1 1.23 6.66 -11.11
CA MET A 1 0.22 6.35 -10.07
C MET A 1 0.80 6.74 -8.70
N HIS A 2 -0.02 7.21 -7.76
CA HIS A 2 0.40 7.42 -6.36
C HIS A 2 -0.82 7.21 -5.45
N ILE A 3 -0.92 6.05 -4.80
CA ILE A 3 -2.09 5.62 -4.04
C ILE A 3 -1.64 5.18 -2.65
N LYS A 4 -2.03 5.93 -1.62
CA LYS A 4 -1.74 5.58 -0.22
C LYS A 4 -2.73 4.52 0.27
N ILE A 5 -2.21 3.43 0.84
CA ILE A 5 -3.01 2.33 1.38
C ILE A 5 -2.73 2.21 2.87
N GLY A 6 -3.69 2.65 3.68
CA GLY A 6 -3.50 2.78 5.13
C GLY A 6 -2.39 3.78 5.46
N GLU A 7 -1.66 3.52 6.54
CA GLU A 7 -0.61 4.45 7.02
C GLU A 7 0.78 4.12 6.47
N LYS A 8 1.08 2.83 6.32
CA LYS A 8 2.44 2.35 6.05
C LYS A 8 2.79 2.25 4.57
N HIS A 9 1.81 2.07 3.68
CA HIS A 9 2.08 1.67 2.30
C HIS A 9 1.63 2.71 1.27
N VAL A 10 2.41 2.86 0.21
CA VAL A 10 2.07 3.67 -0.96
C VAL A 10 2.37 2.87 -2.23
N VAL A 11 1.38 2.78 -3.12
CA VAL A 11 1.53 2.20 -4.45
C VAL A 11 1.90 3.29 -5.43
N THR A 12 3.04 3.11 -6.10
CA THR A 12 3.43 3.91 -7.27
C THR A 12 3.55 3.01 -8.49
N SER A 13 3.79 3.60 -9.66
CA SER A 13 4.02 2.84 -10.90
C SER A 13 5.00 3.58 -11.78
N ASP A 14 5.82 2.83 -12.52
CA ASP A 14 6.59 3.32 -13.65
C ASP A 14 5.99 2.76 -14.96
N SER A 15 6.74 2.81 -16.07
CA SER A 15 6.29 2.30 -17.37
C SER A 15 6.26 0.77 -17.47
N LEU A 16 6.90 0.05 -16.54
CA LEU A 16 7.09 -1.40 -16.58
C LEU A 16 6.31 -2.12 -15.49
N GLN A 17 6.13 -1.51 -14.32
CA GLN A 17 5.66 -2.20 -13.13
C GLN A 17 4.95 -1.29 -12.12
N PHE A 18 4.20 -1.94 -11.25
CA PHE A 18 3.68 -1.37 -10.01
C PHE A 18 4.71 -1.57 -8.90
N ILE A 19 4.84 -0.56 -8.05
CA ILE A 19 5.83 -0.51 -6.98
C ILE A 19 5.07 -0.37 -5.68
N LEU A 20 5.25 -1.33 -4.77
CA LEU A 20 4.79 -1.21 -3.39
C LEU A 20 5.91 -0.57 -2.57
N ASN A 21 5.60 0.56 -1.94
CA ASN A 21 6.53 1.29 -1.09
C ASN A 21 6.07 1.27 0.36
N GLU A 22 7.02 1.33 1.28
CA GLU A 22 6.78 1.72 2.67
C GLU A 22 7.07 3.21 2.86
N VAL A 23 6.26 3.87 3.68
CA VAL A 23 6.51 5.22 4.17
C VAL A 23 7.46 5.11 5.36
N LYS A 24 8.66 5.67 5.24
CA LYS A 24 9.62 5.78 6.34
C LYS A 24 9.87 7.23 6.69
N VAL A 25 9.95 7.52 7.98
CA VAL A 25 10.37 8.82 8.49
C VAL A 25 11.87 8.77 8.75
N SER A 26 12.60 9.70 8.15
CA SER A 26 14.04 9.82 8.36
C SER A 26 14.31 10.21 9.81
N GLN A 27 15.14 9.43 10.51
CA GLN A 27 15.34 9.60 11.96
C GLN A 27 16.48 10.55 12.31
N LYS A 28 17.41 10.84 11.38
CA LYS A 28 18.61 11.66 11.64
C LYS A 28 19.09 12.37 10.38
N GLY A 29 19.76 13.50 10.57
CA GLY A 29 20.46 14.23 9.49
C GLY A 29 19.61 15.33 8.86
N LYS A 30 20.03 15.85 7.70
CA LYS A 30 19.39 17.01 7.04
C LYS A 30 17.92 16.81 6.66
N SER A 31 17.48 15.55 6.59
CA SER A 31 16.11 15.17 6.24
C SER A 31 15.35 14.60 7.43
N GLU A 32 15.84 14.74 8.67
CA GLU A 32 15.15 14.28 9.87
C GLU A 32 13.69 14.78 9.92
N GLY A 33 12.76 13.87 10.24
CA GLY A 33 11.33 14.14 10.24
C GLY A 33 10.65 14.10 8.86
N GLN A 34 11.39 13.99 7.75
CA GLN A 34 10.81 13.90 6.42
C GLN A 34 10.42 12.46 6.07
N GLU A 35 9.20 12.31 5.54
CA GLU A 35 8.73 11.06 4.94
C GLU A 35 9.45 10.79 3.62
N ARG A 36 9.89 9.55 3.44
CA ARG A 36 10.43 9.02 2.19
C ARG A 36 9.75 7.70 1.84
N LEU A 37 9.62 7.45 0.55
CA LEU A 37 9.15 6.17 0.04
C LEU A 37 10.34 5.24 -0.16
N GLU A 38 10.25 4.04 0.41
CA GLU A 38 11.22 2.97 0.20
C GLU A 38 10.55 1.81 -0.54
N PRO A 39 10.96 1.49 -1.79
CA PRO A 39 10.40 0.35 -2.51
C PRO A 39 10.68 -0.97 -1.79
N ILE A 40 9.62 -1.75 -1.54
CA ILE A 40 9.72 -3.05 -0.87
C ILE A 40 9.34 -4.22 -1.78
N ALA A 41 8.64 -3.96 -2.89
CA ALA A 41 8.34 -4.97 -3.91
C ALA A 41 7.92 -4.34 -5.24
N TYR A 42 8.12 -5.10 -6.31
CA TYR A 42 7.78 -4.74 -7.68
C TYR A 42 6.86 -5.81 -8.28
N TYR A 43 5.83 -5.39 -8.99
CA TYR A 43 4.81 -6.28 -9.54
C TYR A 43 4.46 -5.89 -10.97
N PRO A 44 4.46 -6.84 -11.94
CA PRO A 44 4.08 -6.55 -13.32
C PRO A 44 2.57 -6.27 -13.48
N THR A 45 1.72 -6.67 -12.52
CA THR A 45 0.27 -6.45 -12.59
C THR A 45 -0.31 -5.99 -11.25
N ILE A 46 -1.46 -5.30 -11.30
CA ILE A 46 -2.20 -4.87 -10.09
C ILE A 46 -2.63 -6.08 -9.26
N THR A 47 -3.08 -7.17 -9.90
CA THR A 47 -3.50 -8.39 -9.19
C THR A 47 -2.37 -8.94 -8.33
N GLN A 48 -1.16 -9.06 -8.89
CA GLN A 48 0.00 -9.55 -8.14
C GLN A 48 0.42 -8.59 -7.02
N LEU A 49 0.27 -7.28 -7.22
CA LEU A 49 0.50 -6.29 -6.17
C LEU A 49 -0.47 -6.49 -4.99
N VAL A 50 -1.77 -6.65 -5.28
CA VAL A 50 -2.80 -6.84 -4.26
C VAL A 50 -2.55 -8.14 -3.48
N GLU A 51 -2.23 -9.23 -4.18
CA GLU A 51 -1.85 -10.49 -3.53
C GLU A 51 -0.61 -10.35 -2.64
N GLY A 52 0.41 -9.63 -3.12
CA GLY A 52 1.63 -9.36 -2.36
C GLY A 52 1.37 -8.56 -1.08
N LEU A 53 0.53 -7.53 -1.17
CA LEU A 53 0.10 -6.72 -0.03
C LEU A 53 -0.68 -7.56 1.00
N ILE A 54 -1.57 -8.44 0.55
CA ILE A 54 -2.33 -9.34 1.42
C ILE A 54 -1.39 -10.29 2.15
N LYS A 55 -0.50 -10.96 1.42
CA LYS A 55 0.48 -11.91 2.00
C LYS A 55 1.37 -11.25 3.06
N ARG A 56 1.85 -10.03 2.80
CA ARG A 56 2.68 -9.28 3.75
C ARG A 56 1.92 -8.94 5.03
N ASN A 57 0.72 -8.37 4.92
CA ASN A 57 -0.09 -8.02 6.10
C ASN A 57 -0.45 -9.26 6.94
N ILE A 58 -0.78 -10.40 6.31
CA ILE A 58 -1.03 -11.66 7.03
C ILE A 58 0.23 -12.12 7.78
N GLY A 59 1.40 -12.05 7.14
CA GLY A 59 2.68 -12.39 7.77
C GLY A 59 3.03 -11.48 8.96
N GLU A 60 2.77 -10.18 8.84
CA GLU A 60 2.97 -9.21 9.93
C GLU A 60 2.00 -9.41 11.08
N ALA A 61 0.73 -9.70 10.79
CA ALA A 61 -0.32 -9.81 11.80
C ALA A 61 -0.28 -11.10 12.64
N GLN A 62 0.70 -11.99 12.41
CA GLN A 62 0.88 -13.25 13.16
C GLN A 62 -0.44 -14.05 13.29
N ILE A 63 -1.17 -14.12 12.19
CA ILE A 63 -2.52 -14.70 12.12
C ILE A 63 -2.48 -16.19 12.49
N ASN A 64 -3.17 -16.56 13.58
CA ASN A 64 -3.18 -17.93 14.12
C ASN A 64 -4.55 -18.64 14.00
N SER A 65 -5.55 -17.99 13.37
CA SER A 65 -6.86 -18.58 13.11
C SER A 65 -7.45 -18.13 11.77
N PHE A 66 -8.32 -18.97 11.20
CA PHE A 66 -9.06 -18.63 9.97
C PHE A 66 -9.99 -17.42 10.16
N THR A 67 -10.56 -17.24 11.35
CA THR A 67 -11.38 -16.07 11.67
C THR A 67 -10.55 -14.79 11.62
N SER A 68 -9.36 -14.78 12.25
CA SER A 68 -8.44 -13.65 12.17
C SER A 68 -7.93 -13.41 10.75
N LEU A 69 -7.71 -14.48 9.97
CA LEU A 69 -7.34 -14.38 8.56
C LEU A 69 -8.42 -13.67 7.73
N ALA A 70 -9.68 -14.11 7.86
CA ALA A 70 -10.79 -13.51 7.15
C ALA A 70 -11.01 -12.04 7.55
N ALA A 71 -10.90 -11.73 8.84
CA ALA A 71 -10.97 -10.35 9.32
C ALA A 71 -9.87 -9.47 8.70
N GLU A 72 -8.65 -9.99 8.62
CA GLU A 72 -7.51 -9.26 8.07
C GLU A 72 -7.63 -9.04 6.55
N ILE A 73 -8.02 -10.07 5.79
CA ILE A 73 -8.30 -9.94 4.35
C ILE A 73 -9.38 -8.87 4.10
N ASN A 74 -10.47 -8.89 4.87
CA ASN A 74 -11.55 -7.91 4.75
C ASN A 74 -11.08 -6.49 5.08
N ARG A 75 -10.24 -6.33 6.11
CA ARG A 75 -9.65 -5.03 6.50
C ARG A 75 -8.81 -4.47 5.36
N ILE A 76 -7.93 -5.28 4.77
CA ILE A 76 -7.08 -4.89 3.64
C ILE A 76 -7.94 -4.52 2.43
N GLY A 77 -8.97 -5.31 2.12
CA GLY A 77 -9.91 -5.01 1.03
C GLY A 77 -10.57 -3.64 1.18
N LYS A 78 -11.01 -3.27 2.39
CA LYS A 78 -11.58 -1.94 2.69
C LYS A 78 -10.55 -0.82 2.50
N LEU A 79 -9.30 -1.01 2.93
CA LEU A 79 -8.24 -0.04 2.72
C LEU A 79 -7.97 0.20 1.24
N CYS A 80 -7.89 -0.87 0.44
CA CYS A 80 -7.75 -0.77 -1.00
C CYS A 80 -8.93 0.00 -1.60
N GLN A 81 -10.17 -0.39 -1.29
CA GLN A 81 -11.37 0.27 -1.80
C GLN A 81 -11.35 1.77 -1.51
N ALA A 82 -11.10 2.16 -0.25
CA ALA A 82 -11.00 3.56 0.14
C ALA A 82 -9.93 4.31 -0.67
N ALA A 83 -8.75 3.71 -0.83
CA ALA A 83 -7.64 4.32 -1.56
C ALA A 83 -7.98 4.57 -3.04
N PHE A 84 -8.64 3.62 -3.72
CA PHE A 84 -9.00 3.75 -5.12
C PHE A 84 -10.22 4.67 -5.36
N SER A 85 -11.13 4.77 -4.40
CA SER A 85 -12.29 5.68 -4.46
C SER A 85 -11.91 7.16 -4.34
N VAL A 86 -10.83 7.50 -3.62
CA VAL A 86 -10.37 8.90 -3.48
C VAL A 86 -9.78 9.43 -4.80
N THR A 87 -9.12 8.57 -5.58
CA THR A 87 -8.55 8.94 -6.88
C THR A 87 -9.57 9.24 -7.98
N SER A 88 -10.84 8.83 -7.82
CA SER A 88 -11.91 9.06 -8.81
C SER A 88 -12.61 10.42 -8.67
N GLY A 89 -12.30 11.21 -7.62
CA GLY A 89 -12.89 12.53 -7.38
C GLY A 89 -12.18 13.72 -8.04
N ASN A 90 -11.05 13.51 -8.74
CA ASN A 90 -10.21 14.58 -9.30
C ASN A 90 -10.27 14.70 -10.85
N LYS A 91 -11.46 14.50 -11.43
CA LYS A 91 -11.88 15.17 -12.68
C LYS A 91 -13.24 15.79 -12.34
N VAL A 92 -13.41 17.11 -12.29
CA VAL A 92 -13.44 18.04 -13.43
C VAL A 92 -13.16 19.45 -12.90
N LYS A 93 -12.33 20.23 -13.58
CA LYS A 93 -12.52 21.68 -13.65
C LYS A 93 -12.56 22.07 -15.13
N PRO A 94 -13.54 22.88 -15.57
CA PRO A 94 -13.75 23.22 -16.98
C PRO A 94 -12.55 23.90 -17.62
#